data_AF-A0A7C4YRZ1-F1
#
_entry.id   AF-A0A7C4YRZ1-F1
#
_cell.length_a   1.000
_cell.length_b   1.000
_cell.length_c   1.000
_cell.angle_alpha   90.00
_cell.angle_beta   90.00
_cell.angle_gamma   90.00
#
_symmetry.space_group_name_H-M   'P 1'
#
loop_
_entity.id
_entity.type
_entity.pdbx_description
1 polymer ?
#
loop_
_entity_poly.entity_id
_entity_poly.type
_entity_poly.pdbx_seq_one_letter_code
_entity_poly.pdbx_strand_id
1 'polypeptide(L)'
;MHVTKSSRDHYQFSSDFFRPDGRVHFGDFASARRFAAQMSALRSQVVPASDLYALSLIDEALRALVRRFIPPPVMNTAVNSVGEQVGADSIDQTQKKFTAEFPPESVYRGEQAVEEYLAKLTNGKVRSVEELIYVFTHNANPAVSPMLELVDDEPLEPTAYKNLIAALDSFFSQIAKDNAQIQGSTESLFEILRAPAEASPDSLEGQLKFILEKWGALLGDEFVARLLRGVDFLREETLRHQLAHGDFKAEIPVATYSGGDYAEYERYSPDKDWMPRLILIAKNSYVWLEQLSRKYGRWIQTLDQIPDEELDLLRDRGFTGLWLIGLWERSRASQRIKQRMGDADAVASAYSLFSYDIADDLGGWGALENLRSRAWGRGIRLSADMVPNHMGIDSKWVIEHPDWFLSLPYSPYPSYSFKSENLSDDIRVGIYLEDHYYDKTDAAVVFQRRDHYTGDVRYVYHG
;
A
#
# COMPACT_ATOMS: atom_id res chain seq x y z
N MET A 1 8.20 -16.21 10.47
CA MET A 1 7.66 -16.75 11.73
C MET A 1 6.98 -18.10 11.50
N HIS A 2 6.94 -18.99 12.49
CA HIS A 2 6.14 -20.22 12.41
C HIS A 2 4.67 -19.92 12.65
N VAL A 3 3.78 -20.72 12.04
CA VAL A 3 2.33 -20.65 12.28
C VAL A 3 1.82 -22.01 12.72
N THR A 4 0.94 -22.02 13.72
CA THR A 4 0.34 -23.25 14.27
C THR A 4 -0.44 -24.01 13.19
N LYS A 5 -0.37 -25.34 13.24
CA LYS A 5 -1.16 -26.24 12.39
C LYS A 5 -2.65 -25.93 12.50
N SER A 6 -3.14 -25.67 13.70
CA SER A 6 -4.53 -25.28 13.96
C SER A 6 -4.94 -24.03 13.20
N SER A 7 -4.11 -22.98 13.21
CA SER A 7 -4.36 -21.76 12.42
C SER A 7 -4.31 -22.02 10.92
N ARG A 8 -3.36 -22.83 10.45
CA ARG A 8 -3.29 -23.23 9.03
C ARG A 8 -4.56 -23.95 8.57
N ASP A 9 -5.05 -24.88 9.37
CA ASP A 9 -6.27 -25.65 9.08
C ASP A 9 -7.52 -24.77 9.17
N HIS A 10 -7.60 -23.90 10.17
CA HIS A 10 -8.75 -23.02 10.39
C HIS A 10 -8.91 -22.00 9.27
N TYR A 11 -7.83 -21.30 8.92
CA TYR A 11 -7.84 -20.24 7.91
C TYR A 11 -7.61 -20.72 6.48
N GLN A 12 -7.30 -22.01 6.30
CA GLN A 12 -7.04 -22.63 5.00
C GLN A 12 -5.96 -21.88 4.20
N PHE A 13 -4.87 -21.50 4.86
CA PHE A 13 -3.78 -20.76 4.21
C PHE A 13 -3.17 -21.55 3.06
N SER A 14 -2.95 -20.88 1.91
CA SER A 14 -2.26 -21.48 0.77
C SER A 14 -0.82 -21.86 1.12
N SER A 15 -0.32 -22.97 0.58
CA SER A 15 1.10 -23.37 0.68
C SER A 15 2.06 -22.30 0.16
N ASP A 16 1.62 -21.41 -0.74
CA ASP A 16 2.47 -20.33 -1.28
C ASP A 16 2.94 -19.32 -0.23
N PHE A 17 2.30 -19.27 0.94
CA PHE A 17 2.75 -18.43 2.06
C PHE A 17 3.91 -19.04 2.85
N PHE A 18 4.13 -20.35 2.73
CA PHE A 18 5.03 -21.10 3.59
C PHE A 18 6.28 -21.52 2.85
N ARG A 19 7.42 -21.33 3.52
CA ARG A 19 8.70 -21.91 3.11
C ARG A 19 8.68 -23.42 3.38
N PRO A 20 9.60 -24.21 2.78
CA PRO A 20 9.68 -25.66 3.04
C PRO A 20 9.80 -26.04 4.52
N ASP A 21 10.40 -25.17 5.33
CA ASP A 21 10.54 -25.34 6.79
C ASP A 21 9.28 -24.96 7.59
N GLY A 22 8.17 -24.60 6.93
CA GLY A 22 6.88 -24.28 7.56
C GLY A 22 6.76 -22.84 8.07
N ARG A 23 7.79 -22.00 7.86
CA ARG A 23 7.73 -20.58 8.23
C ARG A 23 6.99 -19.77 7.17
N VAL A 24 6.13 -18.87 7.62
CA VAL A 24 5.53 -17.85 6.76
C VAL A 24 6.61 -16.86 6.32
N HIS A 25 6.54 -16.46 5.05
CA HIS A 25 7.36 -15.40 4.49
C HIS A 25 6.51 -14.45 3.63
N PHE A 26 6.60 -13.16 3.94
CA PHE A 26 5.99 -12.11 3.13
C PHE A 26 7.06 -11.41 2.28
N GLY A 27 7.10 -11.73 0.99
CA GLY A 27 8.01 -11.08 0.04
C GLY A 27 7.60 -9.64 -0.30
N ASP A 28 6.32 -9.31 -0.14
CA ASP A 28 5.74 -8.01 -0.42
C ASP A 28 4.50 -7.74 0.47
N PHE A 29 4.01 -6.50 0.44
CA PHE A 29 2.80 -6.10 1.16
C PHE A 29 1.54 -6.79 0.65
N ALA A 30 1.50 -7.14 -0.64
CA ALA A 30 0.35 -7.82 -1.24
C ALA A 30 0.14 -9.21 -0.62
N SER A 31 1.22 -9.92 -0.34
CA SER A 31 1.20 -11.23 0.32
C SER A 31 0.70 -11.12 1.75
N ALA A 32 1.14 -10.12 2.52
CA ALA A 32 0.62 -9.86 3.86
C ALA A 32 -0.88 -9.50 3.83
N ARG A 33 -1.33 -8.67 2.88
CA ARG A 33 -2.75 -8.34 2.70
C ARG A 33 -3.61 -9.55 2.33
N ARG A 34 -3.12 -10.44 1.46
CA ARG A 34 -3.82 -11.69 1.12
C ARG A 34 -3.95 -12.60 2.34
N PHE A 35 -2.90 -12.72 3.13
CA PHE A 35 -2.91 -13.50 4.38
C PHE A 35 -3.91 -12.93 5.38
N ALA A 36 -3.87 -11.61 5.63
CA ALA A 36 -4.82 -10.91 6.50
C ALA A 36 -6.28 -11.04 6.02
N ALA A 37 -6.51 -10.96 4.71
CA ALA A 37 -7.83 -11.12 4.12
C ALA A 37 -8.40 -12.54 4.32
N GLN A 38 -7.57 -13.58 4.21
CA GLN A 38 -8.00 -14.95 4.52
C GLN A 38 -8.39 -15.11 5.99
N MET A 39 -7.67 -14.47 6.91
CA MET A 39 -8.04 -14.46 8.33
C MET A 39 -9.36 -13.72 8.56
N SER A 40 -9.50 -12.53 8.00
CA SER A 40 -10.67 -11.66 8.18
C SER A 40 -11.95 -12.24 7.60
N ALA A 41 -11.85 -13.18 6.64
CA ALA A 41 -13.00 -13.90 6.13
C ALA A 41 -13.68 -14.81 7.18
N LEU A 42 -12.92 -15.27 8.18
CA LEU A 42 -13.39 -16.20 9.22
C LEU A 42 -13.37 -15.58 10.64
N ARG A 43 -12.77 -14.39 10.78
CA ARG A 43 -12.56 -13.73 12.08
C ARG A 43 -13.28 -12.38 12.13
N SER A 44 -13.98 -12.12 13.24
CA SER A 44 -14.69 -10.85 13.46
C SER A 44 -13.76 -9.69 13.81
N GLN A 45 -12.69 -9.96 14.58
CA GLN A 45 -11.64 -8.99 14.86
C GLN A 45 -10.57 -9.07 13.78
N VAL A 46 -10.46 -8.02 12.97
CA VAL A 46 -9.48 -7.96 11.88
C VAL A 46 -8.07 -7.82 12.46
N VAL A 47 -7.14 -8.63 11.98
CA VAL A 47 -5.71 -8.43 12.20
C VAL A 47 -5.16 -7.62 11.02
N PRO A 48 -4.59 -6.42 11.27
CA PRO A 48 -4.01 -5.60 10.22
C PRO A 48 -2.92 -6.34 9.43
N ALA A 49 -2.85 -6.07 8.13
CA ALA A 49 -1.83 -6.68 7.28
C ALA A 49 -0.42 -6.17 7.62
N SER A 50 -0.31 -4.92 8.07
CA SER A 50 0.94 -4.32 8.56
C SER A 50 1.43 -4.98 9.84
N ASP A 51 0.55 -5.37 10.78
CA ASP A 51 0.95 -6.07 12.00
C ASP A 51 1.55 -7.45 11.69
N LEU A 52 0.91 -8.22 10.80
CA LEU A 52 1.42 -9.52 10.35
C LEU A 52 2.79 -9.38 9.65
N TYR A 53 2.91 -8.36 8.80
CA TYR A 53 4.16 -8.06 8.11
C TYR A 53 5.26 -7.65 9.09
N ALA A 54 4.92 -6.81 10.08
CA ALA A 54 5.83 -6.34 11.11
C ALA A 54 6.32 -7.49 12.01
N LEU A 55 5.43 -8.38 12.44
CA LEU A 55 5.81 -9.55 13.22
C LEU A 55 6.75 -10.48 12.43
N SER A 56 6.49 -10.67 11.13
CA SER A 56 7.40 -11.42 10.25
C SER A 56 8.78 -10.77 10.15
N LEU A 57 8.85 -9.44 10.07
CA LEU A 57 10.11 -8.70 10.05
C LEU A 57 10.86 -8.77 11.39
N ILE A 58 10.14 -8.71 12.51
CA ILE A 58 10.71 -8.91 13.84
C ILE A 58 11.31 -10.32 13.94
N ASP A 59 10.58 -11.36 13.56
CA ASP A 59 11.11 -12.75 13.52
C ASP A 59 12.38 -12.86 12.65
N GLU A 60 12.38 -12.26 11.46
CA GLU A 60 13.57 -12.23 10.57
C GLU A 60 14.76 -11.50 11.22
N ALA A 61 14.51 -10.37 11.90
CA ALA A 61 15.54 -9.61 12.61
C ALA A 61 16.10 -10.39 13.79
N LEU A 62 15.24 -10.95 14.65
CA LEU A 62 15.66 -11.76 15.79
C LEU A 62 16.55 -12.92 15.34
N ARG A 63 16.18 -13.62 14.27
CA ARG A 63 17.00 -14.69 13.67
C ARG A 63 18.35 -14.20 13.17
N ALA A 64 18.39 -13.02 12.55
CA ALA A 64 19.66 -12.41 12.12
C ALA A 64 20.56 -12.11 13.33
N LEU A 65 19.99 -11.62 14.43
CA LEU A 65 20.72 -11.37 15.68
C LEU A 65 21.23 -12.67 16.30
N VAL A 66 20.43 -13.74 16.36
CA VAL A 66 20.89 -15.05 16.87
C VAL A 66 22.07 -15.56 16.06
N ARG A 67 21.98 -15.53 14.72
CA ARG A 67 23.11 -15.97 13.86
C ARG A 67 24.37 -15.14 14.07
N ARG A 68 24.22 -13.85 14.41
CA ARG A 68 25.33 -12.93 14.65
C ARG A 68 25.98 -13.14 16.01
N PHE A 69 25.17 -13.27 17.04
CA PHE A 69 25.60 -13.28 18.44
C PHE A 69 25.88 -14.69 18.96
N ILE A 70 25.16 -15.69 18.48
CA ILE A 70 25.27 -17.10 18.86
C ILE A 70 25.61 -17.93 17.62
N PRO A 71 26.90 -17.99 17.24
CA PRO A 71 27.32 -18.78 16.09
C PRO A 71 27.02 -20.28 16.32
N PRO A 72 26.88 -21.08 15.25
CA PRO A 72 26.44 -22.48 15.37
C PRO A 72 27.18 -23.34 16.40
N PRO A 73 28.51 -23.23 16.60
CA PRO A 73 29.20 -23.99 17.64
C PRO A 73 28.70 -23.69 19.06
N VAL A 74 28.36 -22.43 19.36
CA VAL A 74 27.85 -22.02 20.67
C VAL A 74 26.44 -22.58 20.89
N MET A 75 25.58 -22.49 19.87
CA MET A 75 24.23 -23.09 19.93
C MET A 75 24.31 -24.61 20.10
N ASN A 76 25.21 -25.29 19.38
CA ASN A 76 25.42 -26.74 19.54
C ASN A 76 25.83 -27.10 20.98
N THR A 77 26.78 -26.36 21.56
CA THR A 77 27.20 -26.57 22.95
C THR A 77 26.05 -26.31 23.94
N ALA A 78 25.26 -25.27 23.73
CA ALA A 78 24.07 -24.97 24.54
C ALA A 78 23.09 -26.15 24.56
N VAL A 79 22.69 -26.61 23.37
CA VAL A 79 21.71 -27.70 23.22
C VAL A 79 22.23 -29.02 23.78
N ASN A 80 23.54 -29.29 23.66
CA ASN A 80 24.15 -30.48 24.25
C ASN A 80 24.17 -30.39 25.79
N SER A 81 24.63 -29.27 26.36
CA SER A 81 24.70 -29.07 27.80
C SER A 81 23.31 -29.11 28.46
N VAL A 82 22.31 -28.48 27.85
CA VAL A 82 20.93 -28.51 28.35
C VAL A 82 20.32 -29.90 28.16
N GLY A 83 20.74 -30.64 27.13
CA GLY A 83 20.37 -32.03 26.91
C GLY A 83 20.72 -32.97 28.05
N GLU A 84 21.85 -32.75 28.71
CA GLU A 84 22.28 -33.51 29.88
C GLU A 84 21.43 -33.19 31.12
N GLN A 85 20.89 -31.98 31.22
CA GLN A 85 20.07 -31.53 32.35
C GLN A 85 18.59 -31.94 32.22
N VAL A 86 18.00 -31.77 31.03
CA VAL A 86 16.56 -31.99 30.78
C VAL A 86 16.24 -33.44 30.42
N GLY A 87 17.23 -34.19 29.90
CA GLY A 87 17.10 -35.56 29.45
C GLY A 87 16.79 -35.66 27.94
N ALA A 88 17.46 -36.61 27.29
CA ALA A 88 17.37 -36.79 25.83
C ALA A 88 15.95 -37.15 25.35
N ASP A 89 15.29 -38.08 26.04
CA ASP A 89 13.93 -38.53 25.69
C ASP A 89 12.90 -37.40 25.85
N SER A 90 13.04 -36.58 26.89
CA SER A 90 12.20 -35.41 27.13
C SER A 90 12.32 -34.39 25.99
N ILE A 91 13.55 -34.13 25.52
CA ILE A 91 13.78 -33.22 24.38
C ILE A 91 13.22 -33.80 23.08
N ASP A 92 13.41 -35.10 22.83
CA ASP A 92 12.86 -35.77 21.64
C ASP A 92 11.33 -35.67 21.60
N GLN A 93 10.66 -35.90 22.74
CA GLN A 93 9.20 -35.72 22.85
C GLN A 93 8.77 -34.26 22.59
N THR A 94 9.47 -33.28 23.16
CA THR A 94 9.22 -31.85 22.90
C THR A 94 9.38 -31.52 21.41
N GLN A 95 10.41 -32.04 20.75
CA GLN A 95 10.67 -31.78 19.33
C GLN A 95 9.64 -32.40 18.40
N LYS A 96 9.19 -33.62 18.70
CA LYS A 96 8.10 -34.26 17.97
C LYS A 96 6.81 -33.48 18.12
N LYS A 97 6.48 -33.07 19.35
CA LYS A 97 5.30 -32.23 19.62
C LYS A 97 5.40 -30.89 18.89
N PHE A 98 6.54 -30.20 18.97
CA PHE A 98 6.79 -28.95 18.24
C PHE A 98 6.58 -29.11 16.74
N THR A 99 7.17 -30.15 16.13
CA THR A 99 7.06 -30.40 14.70
C THR A 99 5.64 -30.78 14.28
N ALA A 100 4.85 -31.37 15.18
CA ALA A 100 3.43 -31.65 14.91
C ALA A 100 2.56 -30.38 14.98
N GLU A 101 2.85 -29.49 15.93
CA GLU A 101 2.10 -28.24 16.15
C GLU A 101 2.52 -27.13 15.19
N PHE A 102 3.78 -27.09 14.75
CA PHE A 102 4.35 -26.13 13.80
C PHE A 102 5.00 -26.86 12.61
N PRO A 103 4.19 -27.56 11.79
CA PRO A 103 4.73 -28.49 10.82
C PRO A 103 5.41 -27.81 9.63
N PRO A 104 6.58 -28.32 9.18
CA PRO A 104 7.11 -28.01 7.85
C PRO A 104 6.14 -28.46 6.75
N GLU A 105 6.30 -27.94 5.53
CA GLU A 105 5.33 -28.22 4.44
C GLU A 105 5.13 -29.71 4.18
N SER A 106 6.21 -30.50 4.14
CA SER A 106 6.11 -31.94 3.85
C SER A 106 5.33 -32.71 4.92
N VAL A 107 5.45 -32.31 6.19
CA VAL A 107 4.72 -32.92 7.30
C VAL A 107 3.27 -32.43 7.30
N TYR A 108 3.04 -31.14 7.07
CA TYR A 108 1.69 -30.56 7.02
C TYR A 108 0.83 -31.22 5.92
N ARG A 109 1.43 -31.47 4.75
CA ARG A 109 0.76 -32.11 3.60
C ARG A 109 0.62 -33.63 3.74
N GLY A 110 1.16 -34.22 4.81
CA GLY A 110 1.15 -35.67 5.03
C GLY A 110 2.08 -36.46 4.10
N GLU A 111 3.03 -35.78 3.44
CA GLU A 111 4.04 -36.41 2.57
C GLU A 111 5.13 -37.12 3.38
N GLN A 112 5.31 -36.70 4.65
CA GLN A 112 6.33 -37.22 5.53
C GLN A 112 5.83 -37.28 6.98
N ALA A 113 6.18 -38.33 7.72
CA ALA A 113 5.93 -38.41 9.16
C ALA A 113 6.88 -37.49 9.96
N VAL A 114 6.46 -37.05 11.14
CA VAL A 114 7.25 -36.17 12.03
C VAL A 114 8.63 -36.76 12.34
N GLU A 115 8.68 -38.03 12.72
CA GLU A 115 9.90 -38.75 13.06
C GLU A 115 10.85 -38.84 11.87
N GLU A 116 10.30 -39.09 10.69
CA GLU A 116 11.08 -39.18 9.46
C GLU A 116 11.66 -37.81 9.07
N TYR A 117 10.90 -36.73 9.27
CA TYR A 117 11.38 -35.37 9.03
C TYR A 117 12.55 -35.04 9.95
N LEU A 118 12.38 -35.24 11.26
CA LEU A 118 13.40 -34.96 12.26
C LEU A 118 14.68 -35.78 12.02
N ALA A 119 14.56 -37.05 11.64
CA ALA A 119 15.71 -37.91 11.35
C ALA A 119 16.54 -37.48 10.11
N LYS A 120 15.91 -36.80 9.13
CA LYS A 120 16.60 -36.29 7.93
C LYS A 120 17.32 -34.96 8.16
N LEU A 121 16.97 -34.22 9.21
CA LEU A 121 17.57 -32.92 9.47
C LEU A 121 19.03 -33.05 9.94
N THR A 122 19.95 -32.48 9.17
CA THR A 122 21.32 -32.26 9.64
C THR A 122 21.30 -31.32 10.84
N ASN A 123 21.86 -31.76 11.97
CA ASN A 123 21.74 -31.07 13.28
C ASN A 123 20.27 -30.79 13.66
N GLY A 124 19.35 -31.68 13.31
CA GLY A 124 17.91 -31.51 13.56
C GLY A 124 17.58 -31.15 15.00
N LYS A 125 18.24 -31.81 15.96
CA LYS A 125 18.07 -31.51 17.38
C LYS A 125 18.35 -30.04 17.71
N VAL A 126 19.43 -29.50 17.18
CA VAL A 126 19.83 -28.11 17.45
C VAL A 126 18.90 -27.14 16.73
N ARG A 127 18.57 -27.40 15.47
CA ARG A 127 17.66 -26.56 14.68
C ARG A 127 16.27 -26.47 15.31
N SER A 128 15.69 -27.61 15.70
CA SER A 128 14.36 -27.62 16.32
C SER A 128 14.35 -26.90 17.68
N VAL A 129 15.43 -27.00 18.46
CA VAL A 129 15.55 -26.27 19.74
C VAL A 129 15.72 -24.76 19.50
N GLU A 130 16.47 -24.36 18.47
CA GLU A 130 16.55 -22.96 18.08
C GLU A 130 15.18 -22.39 17.69
N GLU A 131 14.38 -23.14 16.93
CA GLU A 131 13.02 -22.69 16.55
C GLU A 131 12.09 -22.48 17.75
N LEU A 132 12.22 -23.32 18.79
CA LEU A 132 11.48 -23.14 20.05
C LEU A 132 11.81 -21.82 20.75
N ILE A 133 13.05 -21.31 20.64
CA ILE A 133 13.42 -20.02 21.22
C ILE A 133 12.63 -18.89 20.57
N TYR A 134 12.46 -18.91 19.24
CA TYR A 134 11.68 -17.89 18.54
C TYR A 134 10.20 -17.99 18.91
N VAL A 135 9.62 -19.20 18.90
CA VAL A 135 8.21 -19.38 19.31
C VAL A 135 7.97 -18.87 20.73
N PHE A 136 8.84 -19.23 21.68
CA PHE A 136 8.80 -18.70 23.04
C PHE A 136 8.86 -17.17 23.08
N THR A 137 9.77 -16.58 22.31
CA THR A 137 9.96 -15.12 22.26
C THR A 137 8.72 -14.39 21.74
N HIS A 138 8.04 -14.95 20.72
CA HIS A 138 6.80 -14.35 20.21
C HIS A 138 5.64 -14.47 21.20
N ASN A 139 5.50 -15.60 21.90
CA ASN A 139 4.46 -15.77 22.94
C ASN A 139 4.70 -14.87 24.16
N ALA A 140 5.96 -14.53 24.45
CA ALA A 140 6.31 -13.58 25.51
C ALA A 140 6.13 -12.10 25.11
N ASN A 141 5.81 -11.79 23.85
CA ASN A 141 5.69 -10.43 23.34
C ASN A 141 4.23 -9.92 23.43
N PRO A 142 3.92 -8.92 24.28
CA PRO A 142 2.53 -8.48 24.49
C PRO A 142 1.84 -7.98 23.21
N ALA A 143 2.58 -7.35 22.29
CA ALA A 143 2.07 -6.87 21.01
C ALA A 143 1.58 -7.99 20.08
N VAL A 144 1.92 -9.26 20.37
CA VAL A 144 1.47 -10.43 19.59
C VAL A 144 0.09 -10.91 20.03
N SER A 145 -0.43 -10.45 21.17
CA SER A 145 -1.74 -10.87 21.73
C SER A 145 -2.90 -10.90 20.71
N PRO A 146 -3.08 -9.89 19.82
CA PRO A 146 -4.13 -9.93 18.79
C PRO A 146 -4.00 -11.07 17.78
N MET A 147 -2.83 -11.69 17.66
CA MET A 147 -2.53 -12.77 16.72
C MET A 147 -1.89 -13.98 17.41
N LEU A 148 -2.08 -14.13 18.72
CA LEU A 148 -1.49 -15.22 19.52
C LEU A 148 -1.81 -16.59 18.95
N GLU A 149 -3.04 -16.81 18.46
CA GLU A 149 -3.49 -18.04 17.81
C GLU A 149 -2.57 -18.53 16.68
N LEU A 150 -1.87 -17.62 16.00
CA LEU A 150 -0.93 -17.96 14.94
C LEU A 150 0.34 -18.59 15.50
N VAL A 151 0.79 -18.20 16.69
CA VAL A 151 2.08 -18.61 17.27
C VAL A 151 1.96 -19.37 18.58
N ASP A 152 0.74 -19.67 19.02
CA ASP A 152 0.39 -20.22 20.32
C ASP A 152 1.21 -21.46 20.70
N ASP A 153 1.94 -21.35 21.81
CA ASP A 153 2.80 -22.41 22.36
C ASP A 153 2.16 -23.21 23.51
N GLU A 154 0.92 -22.90 23.91
CA GLU A 154 0.19 -23.65 24.95
C GLU A 154 0.18 -25.19 24.68
N PRO A 155 0.02 -25.68 23.43
CA PRO A 155 0.09 -27.11 23.15
C PRO A 155 1.43 -27.79 23.49
N LEU A 156 2.52 -27.02 23.69
CA LEU A 156 3.84 -27.52 24.06
C LEU A 156 4.02 -27.69 25.58
N GLU A 157 3.16 -27.07 26.39
CA GLU A 157 3.20 -27.08 27.86
C GLU A 157 3.31 -28.47 28.51
N PRO A 158 2.64 -29.54 28.00
CA PRO A 158 2.75 -30.87 28.58
C PRO A 158 4.13 -31.54 28.40
N THR A 159 5.02 -30.94 27.61
CA THR A 159 6.35 -31.45 27.31
C THR A 159 7.43 -30.79 28.18
N ALA A 160 8.70 -31.09 27.94
CA ALA A 160 9.81 -30.41 28.63
C ALA A 160 10.09 -28.99 28.10
N TYR A 161 9.21 -28.42 27.28
CA TYR A 161 9.37 -27.12 26.63
C TYR A 161 9.80 -25.99 27.57
N LYS A 162 9.04 -25.71 28.64
CA LYS A 162 9.39 -24.64 29.60
C LYS A 162 10.72 -24.91 30.32
N ASN A 163 10.98 -26.15 30.70
CA ASN A 163 12.24 -26.53 31.37
C ASN A 163 13.44 -26.36 30.42
N LEU A 164 13.27 -26.72 29.15
CA LEU A 164 14.26 -26.53 28.09
C LEU A 164 14.56 -25.04 27.89
N ILE A 165 13.54 -24.19 27.77
CA ILE A 165 13.71 -22.73 27.62
C ILE A 165 14.41 -22.14 28.85
N ALA A 166 13.99 -22.49 30.07
CA ALA A 166 14.60 -21.98 31.30
C ALA A 166 16.08 -22.41 31.44
N ALA A 167 16.42 -23.63 31.03
CA ALA A 167 17.79 -24.13 31.03
C ALA A 167 18.67 -23.43 29.96
N LEU A 168 18.11 -23.15 28.77
CA LEU A 168 18.79 -22.35 27.74
C LEU A 168 19.03 -20.90 28.21
N ASP A 169 18.03 -20.28 28.84
CA ASP A 169 18.17 -18.92 29.39
C ASP A 169 19.27 -18.85 30.44
N SER A 170 19.30 -19.83 31.36
CA SER A 170 20.35 -19.96 32.37
C SER A 170 21.74 -20.14 31.73
N PHE A 171 21.84 -20.99 30.70
CA PHE A 171 23.09 -21.23 29.97
C PHE A 171 23.61 -19.96 29.28
N PHE A 172 22.76 -19.26 28.53
CA PHE A 172 23.18 -18.03 27.83
C PHE A 172 23.45 -16.87 28.79
N SER A 173 22.74 -16.80 29.91
CA SER A 173 23.03 -15.84 30.99
C SER A 173 24.41 -16.09 31.62
N GLN A 174 24.79 -17.35 31.78
CA GLN A 174 26.13 -17.71 32.28
C GLN A 174 27.22 -17.36 31.27
N ILE A 175 27.02 -17.67 29.98
CA ILE A 175 27.96 -17.28 28.91
C ILE A 175 28.17 -15.76 28.87
N ALA A 176 27.10 -14.98 29.01
CA ALA A 176 27.18 -13.51 29.02
C ALA A 176 28.02 -13.00 30.21
N LYS A 177 27.85 -13.58 31.40
CA LYS A 177 28.62 -13.23 32.61
C LYS A 177 30.10 -13.60 32.52
N ASP A 178 30.41 -14.74 31.90
CA ASP A 178 31.77 -15.27 31.82
C ASP A 178 32.64 -14.56 30.75
N ASN A 179 32.12 -13.52 30.09
CA ASN A 179 32.83 -12.68 29.12
C ASN A 179 33.44 -13.46 27.94
N ALA A 180 32.79 -14.57 27.53
CA ALA A 180 33.21 -15.40 26.42
C ALA A 180 32.35 -15.12 25.16
N GLN A 181 32.75 -14.11 24.40
CA GLN A 181 32.48 -13.97 22.96
C GLN A 181 31.03 -14.15 22.46
N ILE A 182 30.08 -13.38 22.99
CA ILE A 182 29.04 -12.83 22.10
C ILE A 182 29.67 -11.60 21.45
N GLN A 183 29.98 -11.65 20.15
CA GLN A 183 30.66 -10.56 19.44
C GLN A 183 29.88 -9.24 19.55
N GLY A 184 30.22 -8.40 20.53
CA GLY A 184 29.74 -7.02 20.64
C GLY A 184 28.50 -6.75 21.51
N SER A 185 28.09 -7.66 22.40
CA SER A 185 27.06 -7.37 23.42
C SER A 185 27.40 -7.97 24.79
N THR A 186 27.03 -7.25 25.86
CA THR A 186 27.09 -7.73 27.25
C THR A 186 25.79 -8.42 27.69
N GLU A 187 24.76 -8.37 26.85
CA GLU A 187 23.43 -8.93 27.11
C GLU A 187 23.41 -10.43 26.76
N SER A 188 22.62 -11.22 27.50
CA SER A 188 22.34 -12.62 27.18
C SER A 188 21.49 -12.73 25.91
N LEU A 189 21.44 -13.93 25.30
CA LEU A 189 20.60 -14.16 24.13
C LEU A 189 19.15 -13.77 24.39
N PHE A 190 18.57 -14.17 25.52
CA PHE A 190 17.17 -13.89 25.81
C PHE A 190 16.92 -12.41 26.15
N GLU A 191 17.88 -11.71 26.75
CA GLU A 191 17.82 -10.26 26.93
C GLU A 191 17.77 -9.55 25.57
N ILE A 192 18.63 -9.94 24.63
CA ILE A 192 18.62 -9.42 23.25
C ILE A 192 17.27 -9.68 22.58
N LEU A 193 16.73 -10.90 22.69
CA LEU A 193 15.51 -11.29 22.02
C LEU A 193 14.25 -10.62 22.60
N ARG A 194 14.22 -10.34 23.92
CA ARG A 194 13.11 -9.67 24.59
C ARG A 194 13.18 -8.14 24.52
N ALA A 195 14.38 -7.57 24.33
CA ALA A 195 14.60 -6.13 24.38
C ALA A 195 13.63 -5.29 23.52
N PRO A 196 13.25 -5.68 22.27
CA PRO A 196 12.26 -4.92 21.51
C PRO A 196 10.91 -4.87 22.24
N ALA A 197 10.40 -6.03 22.66
CA ALA A 197 9.13 -6.13 23.37
C ALA A 197 9.18 -5.42 24.73
N GLU A 198 10.30 -5.42 25.42
CA GLU A 198 10.46 -4.66 26.68
C GLU A 198 10.49 -3.14 26.46
N ALA A 199 11.12 -2.68 25.37
CA ALA A 199 11.19 -1.27 25.01
C ALA A 199 9.85 -0.72 24.48
N SER A 200 9.03 -1.56 23.85
CA SER A 200 7.72 -1.19 23.30
C SER A 200 6.73 -2.35 23.39
N PRO A 201 6.17 -2.62 24.59
CA PRO A 201 5.37 -3.82 24.87
C PRO A 201 4.17 -4.00 23.95
N ASP A 202 3.45 -2.91 23.69
CA ASP A 202 2.17 -2.94 22.98
C ASP A 202 2.27 -2.33 21.56
N SER A 203 3.48 -2.20 21.00
CA SER A 203 3.68 -1.54 19.71
C SER A 203 4.71 -2.25 18.82
N LEU A 204 4.25 -2.97 17.80
CA LEU A 204 5.12 -3.52 16.76
C LEU A 204 5.91 -2.43 16.01
N GLU A 205 5.33 -1.25 15.83
CA GLU A 205 6.04 -0.09 15.25
C GLU A 205 7.21 0.34 16.13
N GLY A 206 6.98 0.46 17.45
CA GLY A 206 8.01 0.78 18.43
C GLY A 206 9.12 -0.28 18.48
N GLN A 207 8.75 -1.55 18.40
CA GLN A 207 9.69 -2.67 18.35
C GLN A 207 10.58 -2.63 17.10
N LEU A 208 10.00 -2.38 15.92
CA LEU A 208 10.78 -2.23 14.68
C LEU A 208 11.73 -1.03 14.74
N LYS A 209 11.28 0.11 15.28
CA LYS A 209 12.16 1.29 15.48
C LYS A 209 13.29 0.99 16.44
N PHE A 210 13.02 0.32 17.56
CA PHE A 210 14.05 -0.09 18.50
C PHE A 210 15.10 -1.00 17.84
N ILE A 211 14.66 -1.97 17.04
CA ILE A 211 15.56 -2.85 16.27
C ILE A 211 16.42 -2.02 15.30
N LEU A 212 15.83 -1.07 14.58
CA LEU A 212 16.53 -0.18 13.65
C LEU A 212 17.58 0.68 14.38
N GLU A 213 17.21 1.29 15.49
CA GLU A 213 18.08 2.16 16.28
C GLU A 213 19.24 1.39 16.93
N LYS A 214 18.95 0.23 17.55
CA LYS A 214 19.94 -0.55 18.31
C LYS A 214 20.81 -1.43 17.41
N TRP A 215 20.24 -2.01 16.35
CA TRP A 215 20.91 -3.03 15.54
C TRP A 215 20.89 -2.80 14.04
N GLY A 216 20.36 -1.68 13.54
CA GLY A 216 20.29 -1.40 12.10
C GLY A 216 21.64 -1.59 11.36
N ALA A 217 22.73 -1.15 11.97
CA ALA A 217 24.09 -1.32 11.42
C ALA A 217 24.55 -2.79 11.28
N LEU A 218 23.91 -3.72 11.99
CA LEU A 218 24.22 -5.16 11.96
C LEU A 218 23.37 -5.95 10.97
N LEU A 219 22.28 -5.35 10.47
CA LEU A 219 21.24 -6.02 9.71
C LEU A 219 21.39 -5.90 8.19
N GLY A 220 22.26 -4.98 7.73
CA GLY A 220 22.53 -4.74 6.32
C GLY A 220 21.48 -3.86 5.63
N ASP A 221 21.92 -3.04 4.67
CA ASP A 221 21.13 -1.96 4.08
C ASP A 221 19.81 -2.42 3.44
N GLU A 222 19.82 -3.56 2.75
CA GLU A 222 18.63 -4.10 2.10
C GLU A 222 17.52 -4.47 3.11
N PHE A 223 17.91 -5.10 4.22
CA PHE A 223 16.95 -5.50 5.25
C PHE A 223 16.51 -4.30 6.09
N VAL A 224 17.40 -3.35 6.37
CA VAL A 224 17.05 -2.06 6.98
C VAL A 224 16.02 -1.30 6.15
N ALA A 225 16.17 -1.27 4.82
CA ALA A 225 15.18 -0.65 3.93
C ALA A 225 13.83 -1.40 3.93
N ARG A 226 13.80 -2.72 4.18
CA ARG A 226 12.55 -3.48 4.39
C ARG A 226 11.90 -3.14 5.74
N LEU A 227 12.70 -3.01 6.80
CA LEU A 227 12.22 -2.62 8.14
C LEU A 227 11.60 -1.21 8.13
N LEU A 228 12.27 -0.23 7.51
CA LEU A 228 11.75 1.13 7.37
C LEU A 228 10.41 1.14 6.60
N ARG A 229 10.34 0.41 5.49
CA ARG A 229 9.08 0.24 4.74
C ARG A 229 7.98 -0.45 5.56
N GLY A 230 8.34 -1.37 6.46
CA GLY A 230 7.40 -1.98 7.41
C GLY A 230 6.85 -0.99 8.44
N VAL A 231 7.72 -0.11 8.97
CA VAL A 231 7.31 1.00 9.86
C VAL A 231 6.33 1.94 9.14
N ASP A 232 6.63 2.31 7.89
CA ASP A 232 5.74 3.18 7.12
C ASP A 232 4.40 2.49 6.80
N PHE A 233 4.39 1.17 6.59
CA PHE A 233 3.15 0.42 6.38
C PHE A 233 2.26 0.39 7.63
N LEU A 234 2.82 0.18 8.83
CA LEU A 234 2.10 0.28 10.10
C LEU A 234 1.47 1.65 10.31
N ARG A 235 2.24 2.72 10.03
CA ARG A 235 1.77 4.10 10.15
C ARG A 235 0.61 4.39 9.21
N GLU A 236 0.75 4.00 7.95
CA GLU A 236 -0.29 4.20 6.93
C GLU A 236 -1.59 3.47 7.30
N GLU A 237 -1.52 2.25 7.83
CA GLU A 237 -2.71 1.50 8.25
C GLU A 237 -3.36 2.12 9.49
N THR A 238 -2.56 2.60 10.44
CA THR A 238 -3.04 3.36 11.61
C THR A 238 -3.79 4.62 11.19
N LEU A 239 -3.22 5.40 10.26
CA LEU A 239 -3.84 6.60 9.71
C LEU A 239 -5.18 6.28 9.02
N ARG A 240 -5.23 5.21 8.22
CA ARG A 240 -6.48 4.77 7.56
C ARG A 240 -7.56 4.37 8.55
N HIS A 241 -7.22 3.65 9.61
CA HIS A 241 -8.19 3.31 10.65
C HIS A 241 -8.75 4.56 11.34
N GLN A 242 -7.90 5.54 11.66
CA GLN A 242 -8.33 6.81 12.24
C GLN A 242 -9.19 7.65 11.28
N LEU A 243 -8.84 7.67 9.99
CA LEU A 243 -9.61 8.32 8.93
C LEU A 243 -11.01 7.69 8.77
N ALA A 244 -11.11 6.36 8.84
CA ALA A 244 -12.39 5.64 8.74
C ALA A 244 -13.37 5.97 9.88
N HIS A 245 -12.87 6.40 11.05
CA HIS A 245 -13.69 6.75 12.21
C HIS A 245 -13.96 8.26 12.31
N GLY A 246 -13.48 9.07 11.36
CA GLY A 246 -13.69 10.53 11.33
C GLY A 246 -12.91 11.33 12.38
N ASP A 247 -12.10 10.67 13.21
CA ASP A 247 -11.31 11.29 14.29
C ASP A 247 -9.94 11.80 13.84
N PHE A 248 -9.58 11.60 12.57
CA PHE A 248 -8.32 12.10 12.04
C PHE A 248 -8.31 13.63 11.96
N LYS A 249 -7.58 14.27 12.88
CA LYS A 249 -7.04 15.61 12.70
C LYS A 249 -5.64 15.47 12.15
N ALA A 250 -5.48 15.65 10.84
CA ALA A 250 -4.15 15.83 10.28
C ALA A 250 -3.47 16.97 11.05
N GLU A 251 -2.40 16.68 11.79
CA GLU A 251 -1.37 17.69 11.98
C GLU A 251 -0.75 17.89 10.61
N ILE A 252 -1.39 18.71 9.78
CA ILE A 252 -0.74 19.28 8.61
C ILE A 252 0.24 20.26 9.22
N PRO A 253 1.55 19.96 9.28
CA PRO A 253 2.50 20.98 9.68
C PRO A 253 2.25 22.15 8.75
N VAL A 254 1.79 23.27 9.32
CA VAL A 254 1.66 24.50 8.56
C VAL A 254 3.09 24.81 8.16
N ALA A 255 3.40 24.64 6.87
CA ALA A 255 4.72 24.96 6.36
C ALA A 255 5.01 26.41 6.71
N THR A 256 5.91 26.62 7.67
CA THR A 256 6.36 27.94 8.08
C THR A 256 7.53 28.31 7.19
N TYR A 257 7.25 29.04 6.12
CA TYR A 257 8.26 29.56 5.17
C TYR A 257 9.08 30.73 5.76
N SER A 258 9.28 30.76 7.08
CA SER A 258 9.92 31.84 7.82
C SER A 258 11.36 31.53 8.26
N GLY A 259 11.87 30.34 7.97
CA GLY A 259 13.25 29.93 8.26
C GLY A 259 14.26 30.44 7.25
N GLY A 260 15.54 30.52 7.64
CA GLY A 260 16.64 31.01 6.81
C GLY A 260 16.85 30.27 5.47
N ASP A 261 16.39 29.02 5.37
CA ASP A 261 16.44 28.23 4.13
C ASP A 261 15.41 28.70 3.08
N TYR A 262 14.37 29.45 3.49
CA TYR A 262 13.41 30.13 2.62
C TYR A 262 13.67 31.64 2.50
N ALA A 263 14.76 32.14 3.10
CA ALA A 263 15.25 33.50 2.90
C ALA A 263 15.97 33.66 1.54
N GLU A 264 15.52 32.93 0.52
CA GLU A 264 15.93 33.22 -0.85
C GLU A 264 15.35 34.58 -1.25
N TYR A 265 16.21 35.43 -1.81
CA TYR A 265 15.76 36.70 -2.38
C TYR A 265 14.81 36.41 -3.55
N GLU A 266 13.54 36.78 -3.40
CA GLU A 266 12.50 36.58 -4.42
C GLU A 266 12.93 37.22 -5.75
N ARG A 267 13.34 36.40 -6.72
CA ARG A 267 13.67 36.85 -8.09
C ARG A 267 12.44 36.83 -8.98
N TYR A 268 11.36 37.51 -8.55
CA TYR A 268 10.22 37.69 -9.44
C TYR A 268 10.69 38.35 -10.73
N SER A 269 10.30 37.77 -11.86
CA SER A 269 10.39 38.51 -13.12
C SER A 269 9.56 39.78 -12.98
N PRO A 270 10.03 40.94 -13.47
CA PRO A 270 9.20 42.13 -13.48
C PRO A 270 7.90 41.84 -14.22
N ASP A 271 6.76 42.27 -13.67
CA ASP A 271 5.48 42.22 -14.38
C ASP A 271 5.58 43.07 -15.65
N LYS A 272 5.65 42.42 -16.81
CA LYS A 272 5.77 43.06 -18.10
C LYS A 272 4.51 42.84 -18.94
N ASP A 273 4.25 43.81 -19.81
CA ASP A 273 3.27 43.73 -20.89
C ASP A 273 1.80 43.62 -20.46
N TRP A 274 1.19 42.45 -20.62
CA TRP A 274 -0.26 42.26 -20.58
C TRP A 274 -0.76 41.70 -19.25
N MET A 275 0.08 40.95 -18.52
CA MET A 275 -0.26 40.30 -17.25
C MET A 275 -0.81 41.27 -16.19
N PRO A 276 -0.18 42.43 -15.90
CA PRO A 276 -0.69 43.36 -14.88
C PRO A 276 -1.96 44.12 -15.32
N ARG A 277 -2.42 43.95 -16.58
CA ARG A 277 -3.58 44.62 -17.18
C ARG A 277 -4.68 43.64 -17.58
N LEU A 278 -4.59 42.37 -17.16
CA LEU A 278 -5.58 41.36 -17.47
C LEU A 278 -6.85 41.58 -16.62
N ILE A 279 -7.99 41.76 -17.28
CA ILE A 279 -9.32 41.65 -16.68
C ILE A 279 -9.98 40.44 -17.34
N LEU A 280 -10.02 39.34 -16.60
CA LEU A 280 -10.44 38.02 -17.10
C LEU A 280 -11.92 37.77 -16.78
N ILE A 281 -12.66 37.24 -17.76
CA ILE A 281 -13.95 36.59 -17.53
C ILE A 281 -13.84 35.10 -17.81
N ALA A 282 -14.30 34.28 -16.86
CA ALA A 282 -14.37 32.82 -17.03
C ALA A 282 -15.78 32.41 -17.48
N LYS A 283 -15.83 31.53 -18.48
CA LYS A 283 -17.07 31.00 -19.05
C LYS A 283 -16.95 29.49 -19.22
N ASN A 284 -17.87 28.74 -18.64
CA ASN A 284 -18.10 27.36 -19.09
C ASN A 284 -18.64 27.40 -20.52
N SER A 285 -17.94 26.79 -21.46
CA SER A 285 -18.20 26.94 -22.90
C SER A 285 -19.63 26.55 -23.25
N TYR A 286 -20.07 25.35 -22.86
CA TYR A 286 -21.42 24.85 -23.14
C TYR A 286 -22.53 25.70 -22.51
N VAL A 287 -22.37 26.04 -21.23
CA VAL A 287 -23.35 26.89 -20.52
C VAL A 287 -23.42 28.28 -21.16
N TRP A 288 -22.28 28.82 -21.58
CA TRP A 288 -22.24 30.15 -22.20
C TRP A 288 -22.88 30.14 -23.58
N LEU A 289 -22.62 29.13 -24.41
CA LEU A 289 -23.25 28.99 -25.73
C LEU A 289 -24.78 28.85 -25.62
N GLU A 290 -25.28 28.10 -24.64
CA GLU A 290 -26.72 28.04 -24.32
C GLU A 290 -27.28 29.40 -23.88
N GLN A 291 -26.57 30.13 -23.00
CA GLN A 291 -26.96 31.47 -22.57
C GLN A 291 -27.00 32.47 -23.74
N LEU A 292 -26.01 32.43 -24.62
CA LEU A 292 -25.97 33.27 -25.82
C LEU A 292 -27.09 32.90 -26.78
N SER A 293 -27.40 31.61 -26.93
CA SER A 293 -28.50 31.16 -27.78
C SER A 293 -29.84 31.79 -27.35
N ARG A 294 -30.10 31.76 -26.04
CA ARG A 294 -31.28 32.40 -25.45
C ARG A 294 -31.26 33.92 -25.60
N LYS A 295 -30.12 34.55 -25.33
CA LYS A 295 -29.95 36.01 -25.41
C LYS A 295 -30.19 36.56 -26.81
N TYR A 296 -29.68 35.87 -27.84
CA TYR A 296 -29.71 36.32 -29.23
C TYR A 296 -30.84 35.69 -30.06
N GLY A 297 -31.65 34.80 -29.46
CA GLY A 297 -32.82 34.20 -30.11
C GLY A 297 -32.48 33.30 -31.30
N ARG A 298 -31.26 32.75 -31.35
CA ARG A 298 -30.80 31.81 -32.38
C ARG A 298 -29.97 30.71 -31.74
N TRP A 299 -29.94 29.53 -32.34
CA TRP A 299 -29.08 28.45 -31.84
C TRP A 299 -27.60 28.76 -32.10
N ILE A 300 -26.79 28.67 -31.06
CA ILE A 300 -25.33 28.90 -31.07
C ILE A 300 -24.68 27.65 -30.47
N GLN A 301 -24.15 26.81 -31.34
CA GLN A 301 -23.61 25.50 -30.99
C GLN A 301 -22.09 25.48 -30.89
N THR A 302 -21.40 26.21 -31.77
CA THR A 302 -19.94 26.17 -31.91
C THR A 302 -19.31 27.53 -31.62
N LEU A 303 -18.01 27.53 -31.31
CA LEU A 303 -17.29 28.73 -30.88
C LEU A 303 -17.28 29.85 -31.95
N ASP A 304 -17.25 29.49 -33.23
CA ASP A 304 -17.28 30.44 -34.36
C ASP A 304 -18.64 31.13 -34.50
N GLN A 305 -19.73 30.58 -33.93
CA GLN A 305 -21.07 31.15 -33.99
C GLN A 305 -21.33 32.22 -32.93
N ILE A 306 -20.42 32.40 -31.96
CA ILE A 306 -20.49 33.46 -30.95
C ILE A 306 -20.61 34.80 -31.67
N PRO A 307 -21.65 35.62 -31.40
CA PRO A 307 -21.88 36.85 -32.15
C PRO A 307 -20.79 37.88 -31.91
N ASP A 308 -20.48 38.67 -32.94
CA ASP A 308 -19.50 39.75 -32.85
C ASP A 308 -19.92 40.81 -31.84
N GLU A 309 -21.23 41.08 -31.73
CA GLU A 309 -21.82 42.00 -30.77
C GLU A 309 -21.58 41.58 -29.32
N GLU A 310 -21.46 40.27 -29.05
CA GLU A 310 -21.10 39.79 -27.71
C GLU A 310 -19.63 40.08 -27.40
N LEU A 311 -18.74 39.89 -28.37
CA LEU A 311 -17.31 40.19 -28.22
C LEU A 311 -17.08 41.70 -28.07
N ASP A 312 -17.83 42.52 -28.82
CA ASP A 312 -17.83 43.98 -28.66
C ASP A 312 -18.32 44.39 -27.27
N LEU A 313 -19.38 43.75 -26.76
CA LEU A 313 -19.87 43.99 -25.39
C LEU A 313 -18.83 43.64 -24.32
N LEU A 314 -18.09 42.54 -24.48
CA LEU A 314 -17.01 42.17 -23.55
C LEU A 314 -15.90 43.23 -23.54
N ARG A 315 -15.49 43.70 -24.74
CA ARG A 315 -14.51 44.80 -24.88
C ARG A 315 -15.02 46.07 -24.21
N ASP A 316 -16.26 46.48 -24.48
CA ASP A 316 -16.82 47.74 -23.97
C ASP A 316 -16.99 47.74 -22.45
N ARG A 317 -17.10 46.54 -21.86
CA ARG A 317 -17.08 46.33 -20.39
C ARG A 317 -15.67 46.24 -19.80
N GLY A 318 -14.63 46.33 -20.63
CA GLY A 318 -13.23 46.37 -20.20
C GLY A 318 -12.58 44.99 -20.01
N PHE A 319 -13.22 43.90 -20.43
CA PHE A 319 -12.57 42.59 -20.37
C PHE A 319 -11.46 42.50 -21.41
N THR A 320 -10.28 42.05 -20.99
CA THR A 320 -9.08 41.87 -21.85
C THR A 320 -8.66 40.40 -21.95
N GLY A 321 -9.35 39.51 -21.23
CA GLY A 321 -9.20 38.06 -21.35
C GLY A 321 -10.54 37.33 -21.24
N LEU A 322 -10.64 36.23 -21.99
CA LEU A 322 -11.76 35.30 -21.97
C LEU A 322 -11.20 33.88 -21.71
N TRP A 323 -11.49 33.34 -20.54
CA TRP A 323 -11.18 31.97 -20.17
C TRP A 323 -12.35 31.06 -20.49
N LEU A 324 -12.12 30.08 -21.36
CA LEU A 324 -13.10 29.08 -21.72
C LEU A 324 -12.82 27.77 -20.97
N ILE A 325 -13.77 27.38 -20.13
CA ILE A 325 -13.74 26.14 -19.36
C ILE A 325 -14.44 25.05 -20.16
N GLY A 326 -13.82 23.87 -20.23
CA GLY A 326 -14.35 22.70 -20.95
C GLY A 326 -14.21 22.81 -22.48
N LEU A 327 -13.07 23.31 -22.95
CA LEU A 327 -12.72 23.35 -24.38
C LEU A 327 -12.29 22.01 -24.95
N TRP A 328 -11.66 21.18 -24.11
CA TRP A 328 -11.05 19.93 -24.51
C TRP A 328 -12.08 18.83 -24.73
N GLU A 329 -11.76 17.86 -25.58
CA GLU A 329 -12.56 16.66 -25.79
C GLU A 329 -12.67 15.86 -24.48
N ARG A 330 -13.89 15.45 -24.12
CA ARG A 330 -14.21 14.89 -22.80
C ARG A 330 -14.51 13.40 -22.85
N SER A 331 -14.26 12.74 -21.73
CA SER A 331 -14.50 11.32 -21.48
C SER A 331 -15.97 10.94 -21.66
N ARG A 332 -16.24 9.96 -22.53
CA ARG A 332 -17.58 9.38 -22.69
C ARG A 332 -17.93 8.49 -21.50
N ALA A 333 -16.92 7.79 -20.94
CA ALA A 333 -17.08 7.02 -19.72
C ALA A 333 -17.61 7.91 -18.57
N SER A 334 -17.07 9.12 -18.39
CA SER A 334 -17.54 10.08 -17.38
C SER A 334 -19.02 10.41 -17.54
N GLN A 335 -19.48 10.65 -18.77
CA GLN A 335 -20.88 10.91 -19.06
C GLN A 335 -21.75 9.68 -18.73
N ARG A 336 -21.35 8.51 -19.22
CA ARG A 336 -22.09 7.25 -19.05
C ARG A 336 -22.26 6.88 -17.57
N ILE A 337 -21.21 7.06 -16.76
CA ILE A 337 -21.27 6.85 -15.31
C ILE A 337 -22.33 7.77 -14.68
N LYS A 338 -22.31 9.08 -14.96
CA LYS A 338 -23.29 10.03 -14.38
C LYS A 338 -24.73 9.69 -14.76
N GLN A 339 -24.96 9.36 -16.03
CA GLN A 339 -26.27 8.96 -16.53
C GLN A 339 -26.78 7.70 -15.84
N ARG A 340 -25.90 6.70 -15.67
CA ARG A 340 -26.22 5.47 -14.93
C ARG A 340 -26.53 5.73 -13.46
N MET A 341 -25.92 6.75 -12.86
CA MET A 341 -26.18 7.17 -11.48
C MET A 341 -27.44 8.05 -11.32
N GLY A 342 -28.23 8.23 -12.38
CA GLY A 342 -29.56 8.85 -12.34
C GLY A 342 -29.65 10.24 -12.97
N ASP A 343 -28.57 10.77 -13.55
CA ASP A 343 -28.55 12.09 -14.20
C ASP A 343 -28.56 11.94 -15.72
N ALA A 344 -29.74 11.68 -16.29
CA ALA A 344 -29.90 11.36 -17.72
C ALA A 344 -29.44 12.48 -18.66
N ASP A 345 -29.54 13.74 -18.23
CA ASP A 345 -29.14 14.92 -19.01
C ASP A 345 -27.67 15.31 -18.75
N ALA A 346 -26.95 14.56 -17.91
CA ALA A 346 -25.55 14.83 -17.60
C ALA A 346 -24.68 14.79 -18.85
N VAL A 347 -23.78 15.76 -18.93
CA VAL A 347 -22.60 15.72 -19.80
C VAL A 347 -21.36 15.32 -19.00
N ALA A 348 -20.34 14.86 -19.71
CA ALA A 348 -19.02 14.57 -19.14
C ALA A 348 -18.47 15.75 -18.33
N SER A 349 -17.75 15.46 -17.25
CA SER A 349 -17.05 16.49 -16.48
C SER A 349 -16.09 17.28 -17.38
N ALA A 350 -16.02 18.60 -17.21
CA ALA A 350 -15.07 19.45 -17.93
C ALA A 350 -13.60 19.08 -17.59
N TYR A 351 -13.39 18.43 -16.44
CA TYR A 351 -12.10 17.93 -15.98
C TYR A 351 -12.01 16.40 -16.08
N SER A 352 -12.71 15.77 -17.02
CA SER A 352 -12.48 14.37 -17.37
C SER A 352 -12.07 14.31 -18.83
N LEU A 353 -10.78 14.58 -19.07
CA LEU A 353 -10.26 14.83 -20.42
C LEU A 353 -10.05 13.52 -21.17
N PHE A 354 -10.65 13.37 -22.35
CA PHE A 354 -10.32 12.26 -23.24
C PHE A 354 -8.99 12.51 -23.97
N SER A 355 -8.78 13.75 -24.42
CA SER A 355 -7.55 14.20 -25.09
C SER A 355 -7.42 15.73 -25.01
N TYR A 356 -6.25 16.26 -25.36
CA TYR A 356 -6.01 17.70 -25.50
C TYR A 356 -6.36 18.22 -26.91
N ASP A 357 -7.40 17.65 -27.52
CA ASP A 357 -8.02 18.18 -28.73
C ASP A 357 -9.22 19.07 -28.37
N ILE A 358 -9.52 20.06 -29.20
CA ILE A 358 -10.72 20.89 -29.00
C ILE A 358 -11.96 20.08 -29.34
N ALA A 359 -12.95 20.11 -28.45
CA ALA A 359 -14.13 19.28 -28.59
C ALA A 359 -14.84 19.50 -29.93
N ASP A 360 -15.16 18.40 -30.61
CA ASP A 360 -15.77 18.45 -31.94
C ASP A 360 -17.16 19.11 -31.89
N ASP A 361 -17.89 18.92 -30.80
CA ASP A 361 -19.20 19.54 -30.56
C ASP A 361 -19.14 21.07 -30.36
N LEU A 362 -17.94 21.61 -30.07
CA LEU A 362 -17.64 23.04 -30.04
C LEU A 362 -17.12 23.58 -31.40
N GLY A 363 -17.01 22.72 -32.41
CA GLY A 363 -16.52 23.05 -33.76
C GLY A 363 -15.01 22.85 -33.95
N GLY A 364 -14.35 22.21 -32.99
CA GLY A 364 -12.93 21.83 -33.06
C GLY A 364 -11.97 23.03 -33.21
N TRP A 365 -10.75 22.72 -33.65
CA TRP A 365 -9.67 23.70 -33.79
C TRP A 365 -10.02 24.88 -34.72
N GLY A 366 -10.78 24.64 -35.79
CA GLY A 366 -11.19 25.68 -36.73
C GLY A 366 -12.10 26.73 -36.09
N ALA A 367 -13.08 26.30 -35.29
CA ALA A 367 -13.98 27.20 -34.58
C ALA A 367 -13.26 28.01 -33.50
N LEU A 368 -12.34 27.37 -32.76
CA LEU A 368 -11.51 28.06 -31.78
C LEU A 368 -10.62 29.13 -32.42
N GLU A 369 -9.96 28.81 -33.54
CA GLU A 369 -9.08 29.75 -34.24
C GLU A 369 -9.84 30.97 -34.78
N ASN A 370 -11.05 30.75 -35.30
CA ASN A 370 -11.96 31.81 -35.70
C ASN A 370 -12.29 32.74 -34.52
N LEU A 371 -12.75 32.18 -33.40
CA LEU A 371 -13.05 32.95 -32.19
C LEU A 371 -11.82 33.71 -31.68
N ARG A 372 -10.66 33.04 -31.64
CA ARG A 372 -9.38 33.61 -31.21
C ARG A 372 -9.03 34.84 -32.03
N SER A 373 -9.13 34.74 -33.36
CA SER A 373 -8.84 35.86 -34.27
C SER A 373 -9.78 37.04 -34.05
N ARG A 374 -11.09 36.79 -33.92
CA ARG A 374 -12.11 37.84 -33.69
C ARG A 374 -12.00 38.51 -32.31
N ALA A 375 -11.67 37.73 -31.28
CA ALA A 375 -11.43 38.22 -29.92
C ALA A 375 -10.14 39.04 -29.85
N TRP A 376 -9.07 38.56 -30.50
CA TRP A 376 -7.77 39.25 -30.53
C TRP A 376 -7.87 40.62 -31.21
N GLY A 377 -8.62 40.72 -32.30
CA GLY A 377 -8.90 42.01 -32.96
C GLY A 377 -9.59 43.04 -32.05
N ARG A 378 -10.21 42.60 -30.95
CA ARG A 378 -10.86 43.42 -29.92
C ARG A 378 -10.01 43.59 -28.66
N GLY A 379 -8.77 43.10 -28.66
CA GLY A 379 -7.86 43.15 -27.51
C GLY A 379 -8.14 42.10 -26.43
N ILE A 380 -8.99 41.11 -26.72
CA ILE A 380 -9.36 40.04 -25.79
C ILE A 380 -8.49 38.80 -26.06
N ARG A 381 -7.76 38.35 -25.05
CA ARG A 381 -6.93 37.14 -25.11
C ARG A 381 -7.73 35.92 -24.70
N LEU A 382 -7.62 34.82 -25.44
CA LEU A 382 -8.21 33.55 -25.01
C LEU A 382 -7.27 32.83 -24.04
N SER A 383 -7.84 32.19 -23.02
CA SER A 383 -7.17 31.22 -22.18
C SER A 383 -8.00 29.96 -22.02
N ALA A 384 -7.34 28.85 -21.75
CA ALA A 384 -7.93 27.54 -21.55
C ALA A 384 -7.37 26.90 -20.28
N ASP A 385 -8.09 25.93 -19.73
CA ASP A 385 -7.59 25.08 -18.66
C ASP A 385 -6.41 24.23 -19.15
N MET A 386 -5.39 24.02 -18.33
CA MET A 386 -4.38 22.99 -18.56
C MET A 386 -4.26 22.18 -17.26
N VAL A 387 -4.82 20.97 -17.25
CA VAL A 387 -4.93 20.14 -16.04
C VAL A 387 -4.32 18.77 -16.31
N PRO A 388 -2.98 18.64 -16.17
CA PRO A 388 -2.23 17.47 -16.63
C PRO A 388 -2.48 16.19 -15.80
N ASN A 389 -3.27 16.27 -14.74
CA ASN A 389 -3.55 15.18 -13.81
C ASN A 389 -5.01 14.69 -13.83
N HIS A 390 -5.86 15.18 -14.75
CA HIS A 390 -7.30 14.88 -14.77
C HIS A 390 -7.76 14.26 -16.10
N MET A 391 -7.12 13.17 -16.49
CA MET A 391 -7.50 12.40 -17.67
C MET A 391 -8.69 11.49 -17.34
N GLY A 392 -9.61 11.35 -18.28
CA GLY A 392 -10.68 10.36 -18.20
C GLY A 392 -10.13 8.94 -18.15
N ILE A 393 -10.86 8.03 -17.50
CA ILE A 393 -10.48 6.62 -17.39
C ILE A 393 -10.45 5.89 -18.75
N ASP A 394 -11.14 6.45 -19.75
CA ASP A 394 -11.17 6.03 -21.15
C ASP A 394 -10.29 6.90 -22.06
N SER A 395 -9.46 7.78 -21.49
CA SER A 395 -8.65 8.73 -22.27
C SER A 395 -7.65 8.03 -23.19
N LYS A 396 -7.24 8.75 -24.23
CA LYS A 396 -6.20 8.31 -25.16
C LYS A 396 -4.90 7.96 -24.43
N TRP A 397 -4.54 8.72 -23.38
CA TRP A 397 -3.35 8.45 -22.59
C TRP A 397 -3.46 7.14 -21.80
N VAL A 398 -4.61 6.84 -21.18
CA VAL A 398 -4.80 5.56 -20.47
C VAL A 398 -4.71 4.37 -21.44
N ILE A 399 -5.22 4.54 -22.67
CA ILE A 399 -5.21 3.48 -23.69
C ILE A 399 -3.80 3.27 -24.25
N GLU A 400 -3.13 4.34 -24.70
CA GLU A 400 -1.89 4.29 -25.48
C GLU A 400 -0.61 4.40 -24.64
N HIS A 401 -0.70 5.02 -23.46
CA HIS A 401 0.43 5.27 -22.55
C HIS A 401 0.09 4.90 -21.10
N PRO A 402 -0.29 3.63 -20.82
CA PRO A 402 -0.66 3.19 -19.48
C PRO A 402 0.49 3.26 -18.46
N ASP A 403 1.74 3.43 -18.92
CA ASP A 403 2.94 3.65 -18.11
C ASP A 403 3.05 5.06 -17.52
N TRP A 404 2.27 6.04 -18.01
CA TRP A 404 2.21 7.38 -17.43
C TRP A 404 1.39 7.45 -16.14
N PHE A 405 0.66 6.38 -15.82
CA PHE A 405 -0.23 6.32 -14.67
C PHE A 405 0.30 5.37 -13.61
N LEU A 406 0.13 5.77 -12.35
CA LEU A 406 0.43 4.90 -11.22
C LEU A 406 -0.50 3.68 -11.27
N SER A 407 0.08 2.50 -11.35
CA SER A 407 -0.68 1.27 -11.46
C SER A 407 0.04 0.08 -10.86
N LEU A 408 -0.72 -0.96 -10.55
CA LEU A 408 -0.21 -2.27 -10.11
C LEU A 408 -0.67 -3.37 -11.07
N PRO A 409 0.10 -4.45 -11.25
CA PRO A 409 -0.30 -5.60 -12.04
C PRO A 409 -1.28 -6.54 -11.31
N TYR A 410 -1.68 -6.18 -10.08
CA TYR A 410 -2.62 -6.90 -9.24
C TYR A 410 -3.54 -5.92 -8.52
N SER A 411 -4.73 -6.38 -8.10
CA SER A 411 -5.67 -5.54 -7.35
C SER A 411 -5.04 -5.14 -6.01
N PRO A 412 -4.87 -3.84 -5.70
CA PRO A 412 -4.27 -3.41 -4.43
C PRO A 412 -5.13 -3.74 -3.20
N TYR A 413 -6.42 -3.95 -3.41
CA TYR A 413 -7.43 -4.23 -2.38
C TYR A 413 -8.06 -5.59 -2.63
N PRO A 414 -7.90 -6.58 -1.73
CA PRO A 414 -8.44 -7.92 -1.91
C PRO A 414 -9.96 -7.99 -2.01
N SER A 415 -10.68 -7.02 -1.43
CA SER A 415 -12.14 -6.93 -1.46
C SER A 415 -12.70 -6.38 -2.78
N TYR A 416 -11.88 -5.75 -3.61
CA TYR A 416 -12.35 -5.11 -4.85
C TYR A 416 -12.71 -6.14 -5.90
N SER A 417 -13.81 -5.90 -6.60
CA SER A 417 -14.18 -6.63 -7.80
C SER A 417 -14.47 -5.69 -8.96
N PHE A 418 -14.20 -6.18 -10.17
CA PHE A 418 -14.25 -5.41 -11.41
C PHE A 418 -15.16 -6.12 -12.40
N LYS A 419 -16.42 -6.34 -12.01
CA LYS A 419 -17.43 -7.04 -12.81
C LYS A 419 -18.40 -6.07 -13.50
N SER A 420 -18.17 -4.78 -13.35
CA SER A 420 -18.92 -3.71 -14.00
C SER A 420 -18.85 -3.78 -15.53
N GLU A 421 -19.65 -2.94 -16.18
CA GLU A 421 -19.65 -2.85 -17.64
C GLU A 421 -18.31 -2.34 -18.17
N ASN A 422 -17.96 -2.71 -19.41
CA ASN A 422 -16.84 -2.08 -20.08
C ASN A 422 -17.21 -0.62 -20.42
N LEU A 423 -16.45 0.32 -19.87
CA LEU A 423 -16.60 1.75 -20.07
C LEU A 423 -15.75 2.30 -21.22
N SER A 424 -14.92 1.47 -21.84
CA SER A 424 -14.13 1.83 -23.01
C SER A 424 -14.92 1.66 -24.30
N ASP A 425 -14.85 2.67 -25.17
CA ASP A 425 -15.31 2.58 -26.57
C ASP A 425 -14.22 1.99 -27.50
N ASP A 426 -12.98 1.85 -27.02
CA ASP A 426 -11.86 1.30 -27.79
C ASP A 426 -11.83 -0.23 -27.67
N ILE A 427 -12.02 -0.92 -28.80
CA ILE A 427 -11.96 -2.39 -28.91
C ILE A 427 -10.65 -3.01 -28.38
N ARG A 428 -9.54 -2.26 -28.35
CA ARG A 428 -8.24 -2.75 -27.88
C ARG A 428 -8.17 -2.90 -26.36
N VAL A 429 -8.95 -2.12 -25.61
CA VAL A 429 -8.81 -2.02 -24.15
C VAL A 429 -10.16 -2.06 -23.48
N GLY A 430 -10.32 -2.92 -22.48
CA GLY A 430 -11.44 -2.89 -21.54
C GLY A 430 -11.12 -2.02 -20.34
N ILE A 431 -12.06 -1.18 -19.92
CA ILE A 431 -11.99 -0.36 -18.71
C ILE A 431 -13.17 -0.74 -17.82
N TYR A 432 -12.87 -1.22 -16.61
CA TYR A 432 -13.87 -1.69 -15.65
C TYR A 432 -13.69 -0.95 -14.34
N LEU A 433 -14.75 -0.33 -13.87
CA LEU A 433 -14.79 0.32 -12.57
C LEU A 433 -14.96 -0.71 -11.47
N GLU A 434 -14.47 -0.39 -10.28
CA GLU A 434 -14.71 -1.16 -9.07
C GLU A 434 -16.23 -1.16 -8.74
N ASP A 435 -16.76 -2.31 -8.32
CA ASP A 435 -18.19 -2.57 -8.22
C ASP A 435 -18.90 -1.77 -7.09
N HIS A 436 -18.22 -1.54 -5.95
CA HIS A 436 -18.78 -0.79 -4.82
C HIS A 436 -19.05 0.69 -5.14
N TYR A 437 -18.43 1.23 -6.20
CA TYR A 437 -18.77 2.57 -6.66
C TYR A 437 -20.26 2.73 -6.99
N TYR A 438 -20.88 1.70 -7.58
CA TYR A 438 -22.27 1.76 -8.01
C TYR A 438 -23.27 1.55 -6.86
N ASP A 439 -22.94 0.71 -5.88
CA ASP A 439 -23.78 0.49 -4.69
C ASP A 439 -23.49 1.49 -3.56
N LYS A 440 -22.45 2.32 -3.72
CA LYS A 440 -22.03 3.38 -2.80
C LYS A 440 -21.56 2.86 -1.44
N THR A 441 -21.05 1.63 -1.39
CA THR A 441 -20.48 1.05 -0.17
C THR A 441 -18.99 1.38 0.00
N ASP A 442 -18.30 1.76 -1.07
CA ASP A 442 -16.91 2.25 -1.05
C ASP A 442 -16.64 3.15 -2.28
N ALA A 443 -15.49 3.83 -2.29
CA ALA A 443 -14.98 4.55 -3.45
C ALA A 443 -14.19 3.62 -4.39
N ALA A 444 -14.34 3.79 -5.70
CA ALA A 444 -13.41 3.21 -6.67
C ALA A 444 -12.11 4.02 -6.65
N VAL A 445 -11.10 3.56 -5.91
CA VAL A 445 -9.76 4.21 -5.87
C VAL A 445 -8.88 3.77 -7.05
N VAL A 446 -9.22 2.64 -7.65
CA VAL A 446 -8.58 2.12 -8.87
C VAL A 446 -9.64 1.65 -9.86
N PHE A 447 -9.32 1.68 -11.15
CA PHE A 447 -10.06 0.96 -12.19
C PHE A 447 -9.19 -0.11 -12.82
N GLN A 448 -9.80 -1.18 -13.33
CA GLN A 448 -9.09 -2.20 -14.10
C GLN A 448 -9.01 -1.81 -15.57
N ARG A 449 -7.79 -1.73 -16.09
CA ARG A 449 -7.49 -1.67 -17.53
C ARG A 449 -7.08 -3.07 -17.99
N ARG A 450 -7.73 -3.59 -19.02
CA ARG A 450 -7.36 -4.86 -19.66
C ARG A 450 -7.09 -4.64 -21.13
N ASP A 451 -5.85 -4.87 -21.55
CA ASP A 451 -5.50 -4.91 -22.97
C ASP A 451 -5.92 -6.25 -23.58
N HIS A 452 -6.81 -6.20 -24.58
CA HIS A 452 -7.38 -7.41 -25.19
C HIS A 452 -6.43 -8.11 -26.16
N TYR A 453 -5.37 -7.43 -26.63
CA TYR A 453 -4.41 -7.99 -27.56
C TYR A 453 -3.25 -8.69 -26.84
N THR A 454 -2.75 -8.05 -25.78
CA THR A 454 -1.60 -8.56 -25.01
C THR A 454 -2.02 -9.37 -23.78
N GLY A 455 -3.25 -9.18 -23.30
CA GLY A 455 -3.70 -9.72 -22.02
C GLY A 455 -3.19 -8.95 -20.80
N ASP A 456 -2.50 -7.82 -20.99
CA ASP A 456 -2.00 -6.97 -19.91
C ASP A 456 -3.17 -6.46 -19.05
N VAL A 457 -3.11 -6.72 -17.74
CA VAL A 457 -4.10 -6.25 -16.77
C VAL A 457 -3.40 -5.32 -15.78
N ARG A 458 -3.90 -4.09 -15.68
CA ARG A 458 -3.41 -3.09 -14.72
C ARG A 458 -4.56 -2.54 -13.90
N TYR A 459 -4.25 -2.25 -12.65
CA TYR A 459 -5.15 -1.57 -11.72
C TYR A 459 -4.61 -0.16 -11.55
N VAL A 460 -5.24 0.78 -12.23
CA VAL A 460 -4.76 2.16 -12.38
C VAL A 460 -5.40 3.02 -11.30
N TYR A 461 -4.57 3.70 -10.50
CA TYR A 461 -5.05 4.64 -9.49
C TYR A 461 -5.66 5.87 -10.15
N HIS A 462 -6.81 6.29 -9.63
CA HIS A 462 -7.46 7.52 -10.05
C HIS A 462 -8.04 8.27 -8.84
N GLY A 463 -8.16 9.58 -9.00
CA GLY A 463 -8.75 10.49 -8.02
C GLY A 463 -10.21 10.79 -8.28
#